data_AF-A0A2L0HZX1-F1
#
_entry.id   AF-A0A2L0HZX1-F1
#
_cell.length_a   1.000
_cell.length_b   1.000
_cell.length_c   1.000
_cell.angle_alpha   90.00
_cell.angle_beta   90.00
_cell.angle_gamma   90.00
#
_symmetry.space_group_name_H-M   'P 1'
#
loop_
_entity.id
_entity.type
_entity.pdbx_description
1 polymer ?
#
loop_
_entity_poly.entity_id
_entity_poly.type
_entity_poly.pdbx_seq_one_letter_code
_entity_poly.pdbx_strand_id
1 'polypeptide(L)' 'MENKTARLTILIDPIKKEAFEVLCSQQDLKPSQVVRQLIREYLNTHGVDYATKLKNNVQNSSEK' A
#
# COMPACT_ATOMS: atom_id res chain seq x y z
N MET A 1 4.70 -11.84 -16.25
CA MET A 1 5.13 -10.43 -16.14
C MET A 1 5.67 -10.22 -14.75
N GLU A 2 6.93 -9.77 -14.66
CA GLU A 2 7.71 -9.70 -13.42
C GLU A 2 6.99 -8.87 -12.35
N ASN A 3 6.74 -9.52 -11.20
CA ASN A 3 6.30 -8.87 -9.98
C ASN A 3 7.40 -7.89 -9.55
N LYS A 4 7.25 -6.60 -9.88
CA LYS A 4 8.10 -5.51 -9.38
C LYS A 4 7.85 -5.31 -7.88
N THR A 5 8.21 -6.29 -7.07
CA THR A 5 8.19 -6.19 -5.61
C THR A 5 9.49 -5.58 -5.15
N ALA A 6 9.45 -4.30 -4.81
CA ALA A 6 10.54 -3.63 -4.09
C ALA A 6 10.34 -3.80 -2.58
N ARG A 7 11.45 -3.99 -1.83
CA ARG A 7 11.43 -3.97 -0.36
C ARG A 7 11.60 -2.53 0.12
N LEU A 8 10.70 -2.09 1.00
CA LEU A 8 10.77 -0.80 1.67
C LEU A 8 11.12 -1.05 3.14
N THR A 9 12.27 -0.56 3.58
CA THR A 9 12.70 -0.62 4.99
C THR A 9 12.53 0.76 5.60
N ILE A 10 11.76 0.85 6.68
CA ILE A 10 11.50 2.10 7.41
C ILE A 10 11.96 1.89 8.84
N LEU A 11 12.76 2.82 9.36
CA LEU A 11 13.06 2.89 10.78
C LEU A 11 11.90 3.59 11.49
N ILE A 12 11.30 2.90 12.45
CA ILE A 12 10.22 3.42 13.28
C ILE A 12 10.60 3.17 14.74
N ASP A 13 10.18 4.11 15.60
CA ASP A 13 10.32 3.98 17.04
C ASP A 13 9.59 2.71 17.55
N PRO A 14 10.18 1.94 18.48
CA PRO A 14 9.59 0.69 18.97
C PRO A 14 8.20 0.88 19.60
N ILE A 15 7.97 2.00 20.30
CA ILE A 15 6.68 2.28 20.95
C ILE A 15 5.60 2.50 19.89
N LYS A 16 5.94 3.24 18.83
CA LYS A 16 5.01 3.49 17.71
C LYS A 16 4.74 2.22 16.92
N LYS A 17 5.74 1.34 16.76
CA LYS A 17 5.58 0.04 16.10
C LYS A 17 4.58 -0.85 16.84
N GLU A 18 4.71 -0.97 18.16
CA GLU A 18 3.77 -1.75 18.98
C GLU A 18 2.36 -1.19 18.89
N ALA A 19 2.18 0.13 19.08
CA ALA A 19 0.87 0.75 18.98
C ALA A 19 0.22 0.52 17.61
N PHE A 20 1.02 0.59 16.53
CA PHE A 20 0.56 0.35 15.17
C PHE A 20 0.18 -1.12 14.94
N GLU A 21 0.97 -2.07 15.45
CA GLU A 21 0.67 -3.50 15.35
C GLU A 21 -0.60 -3.87 16.13
N VAL A 22 -0.78 -3.32 17.34
CA VAL A 22 -2.00 -3.53 18.13
C VAL A 22 -3.22 -2.99 17.40
N LEU A 23 -3.14 -1.75 16.87
CA LEU A 23 -4.24 -1.15 16.11
C LEU A 23 -4.59 -1.97 14.86
N CYS A 24 -3.57 -2.42 14.12
CA CYS A 24 -3.78 -3.27 12.95
C CYS A 24 -4.41 -4.62 13.34
N SER A 25 -3.96 -5.21 14.45
CA SER A 25 -4.49 -6.48 14.97
C SER A 25 -5.95 -6.37 15.41
N GLN A 26 -6.38 -5.22 15.93
CA GLN A 26 -7.78 -4.98 16.32
C GLN A 26 -8.73 -4.91 15.11
N GLN A 27 -8.19 -4.64 13.93
CA GLN A 27 -8.95 -4.50 12.68
C GLN A 27 -8.78 -5.71 11.76
N ASP A 28 -8.12 -6.77 12.22
CA ASP A 28 -7.75 -7.95 11.40
C ASP A 28 -6.92 -7.59 10.15
N LEU A 29 -6.19 -6.47 10.20
CA LEU A 29 -5.35 -5.99 9.09
C LEU A 29 -3.89 -6.28 9.36
N LYS A 30 -3.13 -6.59 8.30
CA LYS A 30 -1.67 -6.67 8.39
C LYS A 30 -1.07 -5.27 8.25
N PRO A 31 -0.07 -4.90 9.06
CA PRO A 31 0.56 -3.57 9.00
C PRO A 31 1.12 -3.26 7.60
N SER A 32 1.62 -4.27 6.88
CA SER A 32 2.09 -4.11 5.50
C SER A 32 0.98 -3.75 4.50
N GLN A 33 -0.27 -4.16 4.73
CA GLN A 33 -1.40 -3.76 3.90
C GLN A 33 -1.78 -2.32 4.16
N VAL A 34 -1.83 -1.91 5.43
CA VAL A 34 -2.14 -0.53 5.83
C VAL A 34 -1.08 0.43 5.27
N VAL A 35 0.21 0.11 5.40
CA VAL A 35 1.30 0.93 4.83
C VAL A 35 1.21 1.04 3.31
N ARG A 36 0.87 -0.05 2.60
CA ARG A 36 0.68 0.00 1.15
C ARG A 36 -0.51 0.88 0.76
N GLN A 37 -1.61 0.82 1.51
CA GLN A 37 -2.79 1.65 1.26
C GLN A 37 -2.47 3.13 1.51
N LEU A 38 -1.82 3.44 2.63
CA LEU A 38 -1.30 4.77 2.95
C LEU A 38 -0.43 5.34 1.83
N ILE A 39 0.51 4.55 1.30
CA ILE A 39 1.37 4.99 0.18
C ILE A 39 0.53 5.32 -1.05
N ARG A 40 -0.46 4.49 -1.40
CA ARG A 40 -1.33 4.73 -2.57
C ARG A 40 -2.17 5.99 -2.38
N GLU A 41 -2.79 6.15 -1.22
CA GLU A 41 -3.62 7.32 -0.91
C GLU A 41 -2.79 8.60 -0.87
N TYR A 42 -1.59 8.54 -0.30
CA TYR A 42 -0.66 9.65 -0.27
C TYR A 42 -0.23 10.06 -1.68
N LEU A 43 0.18 9.12 -2.52
CA LEU A 43 0.52 9.40 -3.93
C LEU A 43 -0.68 9.98 -4.70
N ASN A 44 -1.88 9.46 -4.47
CA ASN A 44 -3.10 9.98 -5.10
C ASN A 44 -3.43 11.41 -4.65
N THR A 45 -3.27 11.70 -3.36
CA THR A 45 -3.50 13.03 -2.78
C THR A 45 -2.52 14.06 -3.31
N HIS A 46 -1.26 13.65 -3.53
CA HIS A 46 -0.22 14.51 -4.10
C HIS A 46 -0.22 14.55 -5.63
N GLY A 47 -1.19 13.90 -6.30
CA GLY A 47 -1.30 13.92 -7.77
C GLY A 47 -0.14 13.23 -8.49
N VAL A 48 0.63 12.38 -7.80
CA VAL A 48 1.74 11.66 -8.40
C VAL A 48 1.20 10.43 -9.11
N ASP A 49 1.19 10.46 -10.44
CA ASP A 49 0.80 9.29 -11.24
C ASP A 49 1.93 8.26 -11.27
N TYR A 50 1.62 7.02 -10.87
CA TYR A 50 2.58 5.92 -10.86
C TYR A 50 2.08 4.81 -11.78
N ALA A 51 2.97 4.31 -12.65
CA ALA A 51 2.69 3.45 -13.81
C ALA A 51 1.88 2.16 -13.54
N THR A 52 1.70 1.76 -12.28
CA THR A 52 0.84 0.60 -11.92
C THR A 52 -0.66 0.94 -11.93
N LYS A 53 -1.04 2.22 -11.83
CA LYS A 53 -2.44 2.68 -11.91
C LYS A 53 -3.05 2.36 -13.29
N LEU A 54 -2.22 2.43 -14.34
CA LEU A 54 -2.65 2.18 -15.72
C LEU A 54 -2.90 0.68 -16.00
N LYS A 55 -2.18 -0.25 -15.38
CA LYS A 55 -2.34 -1.69 -15.67
C LYS A 55 -3.63 -2.29 -15.10
N ASN A 56 -4.08 -1.84 -13.94
CA ASN A 56 -5.29 -2.37 -13.32
C ASN A 56 -6.59 -1.86 -13.97
N ASN A 57 -6.55 -0.70 -14.64
CA ASN A 57 -7.74 -0.13 -15.29
C ASN A 57 -7.99 -0.79 -16.67
N VAL A 58 -6.93 -1.22 -17.37
CA VAL A 58 -7.06 -1.87 -18.69
C VAL A 58 -7.63 -3.30 -18.61
N GLN A 59 -7.50 -3.98 -17.47
CA GLN A 59 -8.05 -5.34 -17.29
C GLN A 59 -9.57 -5.40 -17.01
N ASN A 60 -10.21 -4.29 -16.63
CA ASN A 60 -11.66 -4.26 -16.34
C ASN A 60 -12.52 -3.77 -17.52
N SER A 61 -11.90 -3.52 -18.69
CA SER A 61 -12.59 -2.95 -19.87
C SER A 61 -12.73 -3.92 -21.05
N SER A 62 -12.42 -5.22 -20.85
CA SER A 62 -12.45 -6.24 -21.93
C SER A 62 -13.49 -7.35 -21.72
N GLU A 63 -14.49 -7.13 -20.85
CA GLU A 63 -15.69 -7.97 -20.77
C GLU A 63 -16.93 -7.07 -20.90
N LYS A 64 -17.18 -6.60 -22.11
CA LYS A 64 -18.54 -6.34 -22.57
C LYS A 64 -18.63 -6.48 -24.09
#